data_AF-A0A538DCR9-F1
#
_entry.id   AF-A0A538DCR9-F1
#
_cell.length_a   1.000
_cell.length_b   1.000
_cell.length_c   1.000
_cell.angle_alpha   90.00
_cell.angle_beta   90.00
_cell.angle_gamma   90.00
#
_symmetry.space_group_name_H-M   'P 1'
#
loop_
_entity.id
_entity.type
_entity.pdbx_description
1 polymer ?
#
loop_
_entity_poly.entity_id
_entity_poly.type
_entity_poly.pdbx_seq_one_letter_code
_entity_poly.pdbx_strand_id
1 'polypeptide(L)' 'MLKAINGVPVRNLKHLVELIRDSRDRYLVFEWFDRDLESLVFNGEELLKSTEEVLADNDIRNPISDDLVLTWQGR' A
#
# COMPACT_ATOMS: atom_id res chain seq x y z
N MET A 1 -13.23 6.03 0.79
CA MET A 1 -12.47 5.17 1.73
C MET A 1 -12.00 3.91 1.01
N LEU A 2 -10.77 3.47 1.24
CA LEU A 2 -10.23 2.26 0.63
C LEU A 2 -11.02 1.03 1.13
N LYS A 3 -11.48 0.21 0.20
CA LYS A 3 -12.32 -0.98 0.44
C LYS A 3 -11.49 -2.25 0.41
N ALA A 4 -10.68 -2.44 -0.61
CA ALA A 4 -9.95 -3.68 -0.83
C ALA A 4 -8.63 -3.45 -1.58
N ILE A 5 -7.70 -4.39 -1.40
CA ILE A 5 -6.53 -4.56 -2.26
C ILE A 5 -6.65 -5.93 -2.92
N ASN A 6 -6.61 -5.97 -4.25
CA ASN A 6 -6.73 -7.23 -5.02
C ASN A 6 -7.94 -8.07 -4.60
N GLY A 7 -9.10 -7.44 -4.37
CA GLY A 7 -10.32 -8.12 -3.90
C GLY A 7 -10.35 -8.46 -2.42
N VAL A 8 -9.26 -8.27 -1.66
CA VAL A 8 -9.19 -8.57 -0.22
C VAL A 8 -9.61 -7.36 0.60
N PRO A 9 -10.68 -7.44 1.42
CA PRO A 9 -11.16 -6.30 2.20
C PRO A 9 -10.12 -5.76 3.19
N VAL A 10 -9.92 -4.44 3.17
CA VAL A 10 -9.04 -3.74 4.11
C VAL A 10 -9.79 -3.51 5.43
N ARG A 11 -9.23 -4.01 6.54
CA ARG A 11 -9.86 -3.94 7.87
C ARG A 11 -9.39 -2.75 8.69
N ASN A 12 -8.13 -2.37 8.52
CA ASN A 12 -7.46 -1.26 9.18
C ASN A 12 -6.13 -1.00 8.47
N LEU A 13 -5.40 0.05 8.89
CA LEU A 13 -4.12 0.42 8.29
C LEU A 13 -3.05 -0.67 8.44
N LYS A 14 -2.97 -1.35 9.59
CA LYS A 14 -2.04 -2.48 9.79
C LYS A 14 -2.27 -3.59 8.75
N HIS A 15 -3.53 -3.96 8.54
CA HIS A 15 -3.92 -4.95 7.53
C HIS A 15 -3.56 -4.49 6.11
N LEU A 16 -3.72 -3.20 5.80
CA LEU A 16 -3.29 -2.66 4.50
C LEU A 16 -1.78 -2.86 4.28
N VAL A 17 -0.97 -2.58 5.30
CA VAL A 17 0.49 -2.78 5.22
C VAL A 17 0.82 -4.26 4.97
N GLU A 18 0.15 -5.18 5.68
CA GLU A 18 0.31 -6.63 5.49
C GLU A 18 -0.03 -7.03 4.04
N LEU A 19 -1.15 -6.55 3.49
CA LEU A 19 -1.57 -6.86 2.12
C LEU A 19 -0.58 -6.35 1.07
N ILE A 20 -0.01 -5.16 1.25
CA ILE A 20 0.99 -4.62 0.32
C ILE A 20 2.30 -5.39 0.43
N ARG A 21 2.78 -5.66 1.65
CA ARG A 21 4.04 -6.37 1.93
C ARG A 21 4.02 -7.81 1.40
N ASP A 22 2.93 -8.53 1.63
CA ASP A 22 2.82 -9.95 1.32
C ASP A 22 2.33 -10.24 -0.11
N SER A 23 1.92 -9.21 -0.85
CA SER A 23 1.44 -9.38 -2.20
C SER A 23 2.53 -9.96 -3.09
N ARG A 24 2.20 -11.02 -3.81
CA ARG A 24 3.02 -11.61 -4.88
C ARG A 24 2.43 -11.36 -6.26
N ASP A 25 1.34 -10.59 -6.31
CA ASP A 25 0.70 -10.24 -7.56
C ASP A 25 1.52 -9.17 -8.29
N ARG A 26 1.57 -9.26 -9.62
CA ARG A 26 2.25 -8.26 -10.45
C ARG A 26 1.65 -6.87 -10.26
N TYR A 27 0.35 -6.80 -10.00
CA TYR A 27 -0.38 -5.55 -9.83
C TYR A 27 -1.03 -5.46 -8.46
N LEU A 28 -1.03 -4.25 -7.91
CA LEU A 28 -1.83 -3.86 -6.76
C LEU A 28 -3.02 -3.04 -7.25
N VAL A 29 -4.22 -3.54 -7.00
CA VAL A 29 -5.50 -2.93 -7.37
C VAL A 29 -6.14 -2.37 -6.10
N PHE A 30 -6.22 -1.06 -6.02
CA PHE A 30 -6.83 -0.33 -4.91
C PHE A 30 -8.29 -0.04 -5.26
N GLU A 31 -9.21 -0.65 -4.51
CA GLU A 31 -10.65 -0.52 -4.73
C GLU A 31 -11.29 0.37 -3.66
N TRP A 32 -12.29 1.16 -4.05
CA TRP A 32 -12.95 2.12 -3.17
C TRP A 32 -14.37 1.66 -2.76
N PHE A 33 -14.86 2.17 -1.63
CA PHE A 33 -16.27 2.00 -1.25
C PHE A 33 -17.22 2.86 -2.09
N ASP A 34 -16.72 3.98 -2.59
CA ASP A 34 -17.45 4.85 -3.49
C ASP A 34 -17.52 4.20 -4.87
N ARG A 35 -18.72 4.14 -5.46
CA ARG A 35 -18.95 3.51 -6.77
C ARG A 35 -18.53 4.41 -7.92
N ASP A 36 -18.42 5.71 -7.67
CA ASP A 36 -18.04 6.70 -8.69
C ASP A 36 -16.52 6.88 -8.77
N LEU A 37 -15.75 6.20 -7.91
CA LEU A 37 -14.28 6.20 -7.94
C LEU A 37 -13.75 4.99 -8.70
N GLU A 38 -12.88 5.24 -9.66
CA GLU A 38 -12.16 4.20 -10.39
C GLU A 38 -11.10 3.52 -9.51
N SER A 39 -10.87 2.23 -9.76
CA SER A 39 -9.79 1.49 -9.10
C SER A 39 -8.43 1.97 -9.60
N LEU A 40 -7.48 2.15 -8.69
CA LEU A 40 -6.10 2.46 -9.06
C LEU A 40 -5.31 1.16 -9.21
N VAL A 41 -4.57 1.02 -10.31
CA VAL A 41 -3.78 -0.19 -10.60
C VAL A 41 -2.32 0.20 -10.77
N PHE A 42 -1.46 -0.38 -9.94
CA PHE A 42 -0.01 -0.14 -9.98
C PHE A 42 0.75 -1.44 -10.21
N ASN A 43 1.86 -1.38 -10.94
CA ASN A 43 2.86 -2.45 -10.89
C ASN A 43 3.49 -2.45 -9.48
N GLY A 44 3.37 -3.57 -8.75
CA GLY A 44 3.77 -3.65 -7.34
C GLY A 44 5.27 -3.41 -7.14
N GLU A 45 6.12 -4.00 -7.98
CA GLU A 45 7.58 -3.85 -7.89
C GLU A 45 8.01 -2.40 -8.19
N GLU A 46 7.43 -1.81 -9.23
CA GLU A 46 7.72 -0.43 -9.64
C GLU A 46 7.26 0.56 -8.58
N LEU A 47 6.07 0.37 -8.01
CA LEU A 47 5.54 1.21 -6.95
C LEU A 47 6.48 1.25 -5.73
N LEU A 48 6.95 0.08 -5.27
CA LEU A 48 7.87 -0.01 -4.14
C LEU A 48 9.22 0.64 -4.46
N LYS A 49 9.75 0.42 -5.67
CA LYS A 49 11.01 1.01 -6.10
C LYS A 49 10.96 2.53 -6.19
N SER A 50 9.87 3.09 -6.74
CA SER A 50 9.69 4.54 -6.88
C SER A 50 9.36 5.24 -5.56
N THR A 51 8.99 4.49 -4.52
CA THR A 51 8.64 5.08 -3.21
C THR A 51 9.84 5.82 -2.59
N GLU A 52 11.06 5.28 -2.70
CA GLU A 52 12.25 5.92 -2.14
C GLU A 52 12.53 7.30 -2.76
N GLU A 53 12.40 7.41 -4.09
CA GLU A 53 12.58 8.66 -4.84
C GLU A 53 11.54 9.71 -4.44
N VAL A 54 10.26 9.33 -4.40
CA VAL A 54 9.17 10.23 -4.00
C VAL A 54 9.36 10.76 -2.58
N LEU A 55 9.81 9.92 -1.65
CA LEU A 55 10.05 10.33 -0.26
C LEU A 55 11.21 11.32 -0.16
N ALA A 56 12.30 11.07 -0.88
CA ALA A 56 13.46 11.97 -0.92
C ALA A 56 13.08 13.35 -1.47
N ASP A 57 12.31 13.39 -2.56
CA ASP A 57 11.85 14.63 -3.19
C ASP A 57 10.95 15.48 -2.26
N ASN A 58 10.30 14.84 -1.29
CA ASN A 58 9.37 15.49 -0.36
C ASN A 58 9.95 15.67 1.06
N ASP A 59 11.25 15.44 1.25
CA ASP A 59 11.94 15.49 2.57
C ASP A 59 11.26 14.59 3.64
N ILE A 60 10.69 13.46 3.19
CA ILE A 60 10.05 12.49 4.07
C ILE A 60 11.07 11.40 4.42
N ARG A 61 11.41 11.33 5.70
CA ARG A 61 12.45 10.39 6.18
C ARG A 61 12.03 8.93 6.20
N ASN A 62 10.78 8.65 6.55
CA ASN A 62 10.29 7.28 6.74
C ASN A 62 9.02 7.04 5.90
N PRO A 63 8.94 5.93 5.13
CA PRO A 63 7.75 5.57 4.35
C PRO A 63 6.53 5.25 5.23
N ILE A 64 6.76 4.91 6.50
CA ILE A 64 5.76 4.39 7.42
C ILE A 64 5.94 5.02 8.81
N SER A 65 4.86 5.08 9.57
CA SER A 65 4.89 5.50 10.99
C SER A 65 5.50 4.40 11.87
N ASP A 66 6.08 4.81 13.01
CA ASP A 66 6.83 3.93 13.91
C ASP A 66 6.03 2.72 14.40
N ASP A 67 4.72 2.88 14.61
CA ASP A 67 3.79 1.83 15.05
C ASP A 67 3.58 0.72 14.01
N LEU A 68 3.88 1.00 12.73
CA LEU A 68 3.74 0.07 11.62
C LEU A 68 5.06 -0.60 11.21
N VAL A 69 6.20 -0.17 11.76
CA VAL A 69 7.53 -0.71 11.41
C VAL A 69 7.62 -2.21 11.65
N LEU A 70 7.14 -2.68 12.80
CA LEU A 70 7.14 -4.12 13.11
C LEU A 70 6.28 -4.90 12.11
N THR A 71 5.13 -4.34 11.74
CA THR A 71 4.25 -4.93 10.73
C THR A 71 4.97 -5.00 9.38
N TRP A 72 5.64 -3.94 8.93
CA TRP A 72 6.40 -3.98 7.68
C TRP A 72 7.51 -5.03 7.68
N GLN A 73 8.16 -5.24 8.84
CA GLN A 73 9.22 -6.23 9.01
C GLN A 73 8.72 -7.68 9.17
N GLY A 74 7.41 -7.92 9.18
CA GLY A 74 6.86 -9.27 9.38
C GLY A 74 6.83 -9.73 10.84
N ARG A 75 6.74 -8.80 11.80
CA ARG A 75 6.83 -9.06 13.24
C ARG A 75 5.56 -8.66 14.01
#